data_AF-A0A081BY79-F1
#
_entry.id   AF-A0A081BY79-F1
#
_cell.length_a   1.000
_cell.length_b   1.000
_cell.length_c   1.000
_cell.angle_alpha   90.00
_cell.angle_beta   90.00
_cell.angle_gamma   90.00
#
_symmetry.space_group_name_H-M   'P 1'
#
loop_
_entity.id
_entity.type
_entity.pdbx_description
1 polymer ?
#
loop_
_entity_poly.entity_id
_entity_poly.type
_entity_poly.pdbx_seq_one_letter_code
_entity_poly.pdbx_strand_id
1 'polypeptide(L)'
;MTVQQLLNIATNKTKFQSLADYAEYGLRYLEFIKTHLQAVIVSQNEHNYRFFQYKKDGTFNVTRPINANLMLSFEEFEQKQRVFFSILQRIREQSANTKENRHLLNTFIYTAQQSIGAT
;
A
#
# COMPACT_ATOMS: atom_id res chain seq x y z
N MET A 1 -6.24 14.74 -4.53
CA MET A 1 -5.07 14.43 -3.67
C MET A 1 -3.81 14.72 -4.47
N THR A 2 -2.81 15.40 -3.92
CA THR A 2 -1.47 15.56 -4.52
C THR A 2 -0.43 14.74 -3.78
N VAL A 3 0.74 14.51 -4.36
CA VAL A 3 1.83 13.80 -3.66
C VAL A 3 2.32 14.57 -2.42
N GLN A 4 2.34 15.91 -2.48
CA GLN A 4 2.68 16.75 -1.32
C GLN A 4 1.67 16.60 -0.17
N GLN A 5 0.37 16.47 -0.49
CA GLN A 5 -0.66 16.23 0.54
C GLN A 5 -0.46 14.86 1.20
N LEU A 6 -0.14 13.82 0.41
CA LEU A 6 0.20 12.50 0.94
C LEU A 6 1.44 12.56 1.84
N LEU A 7 2.50 13.24 1.41
CA LEU A 7 3.74 13.41 2.17
C LEU A 7 3.50 14.10 3.52
N ASN A 8 2.67 15.14 3.54
CA ASN A 8 2.29 15.84 4.76
C ASN A 8 1.54 14.91 5.75
N ILE A 9 0.76 13.95 5.25
CA ILE A 9 0.10 12.95 6.10
C ILE A 9 1.13 11.91 6.55
N ALA A 10 1.94 11.36 5.63
CA ALA A 10 2.94 10.34 5.90
C ALA A 10 3.97 10.75 6.96
N THR A 11 4.36 12.01 6.98
CA THR A 11 5.34 12.56 7.93
C THR A 11 4.73 12.95 9.28
N ASN A 12 3.40 12.98 9.39
CA ASN A 12 2.70 13.33 10.62
C ASN A 12 2.38 12.09 11.47
N LYS A 13 3.17 11.86 12.52
CA LYS A 13 3.00 10.71 13.43
C LYS A 13 1.63 10.67 14.11
N THR A 14 0.94 11.79 14.30
CA THR A 14 -0.40 11.81 14.91
C THR A 14 -1.46 11.22 13.97
N LYS A 15 -1.13 10.99 12.69
CA LYS A 15 -1.99 10.33 11.70
C LYS A 15 -1.81 8.82 11.65
N PHE A 16 -1.00 8.24 12.52
CA PHE A 16 -0.71 6.80 12.57
C PHE A 16 -0.73 6.28 14.01
N GLN A 17 -1.90 6.32 14.65
CA GLN A 17 -2.08 5.93 16.06
C GLN A 17 -2.73 4.55 16.21
N SER A 18 -3.33 4.04 15.14
CA SER A 18 -4.01 2.75 15.08
C SER A 18 -3.74 2.03 13.75
N LEU A 19 -3.94 0.72 13.71
CA LEU A 19 -3.85 -0.07 12.48
C LEU A 19 -4.84 0.41 11.39
N ALA A 20 -5.99 0.95 11.80
CA ALA A 20 -6.97 1.52 10.87
C ALA A 20 -6.41 2.75 10.15
N ASP A 21 -5.60 3.57 10.83
CA ASP A 21 -4.99 4.74 10.23
C ASP A 21 -3.99 4.37 9.11
N TYR A 22 -3.24 3.28 9.28
CA TYR A 22 -2.36 2.76 8.24
C TYR A 22 -3.14 2.25 7.02
N ALA A 23 -4.27 1.57 7.26
CA ALA A 23 -5.15 1.11 6.18
C ALA A 23 -5.77 2.30 5.42
N GLU A 24 -6.26 3.30 6.15
CA GLU A 24 -6.82 4.53 5.59
C GLU A 24 -5.78 5.29 4.74
N TYR A 25 -4.54 5.39 5.22
CA TYR A 25 -3.46 5.95 4.43
C TYR A 25 -3.19 5.15 3.15
N GLY A 26 -3.17 3.82 3.26
CA GLY A 26 -3.03 2.91 2.13
C GLY A 26 -4.06 3.17 1.04
N LEU A 27 -5.35 3.31 1.41
CA LEU A 27 -6.43 3.63 0.47
C LEU A 27 -6.17 4.95 -0.26
N ARG A 28 -5.82 6.02 0.47
CA ARG A 28 -5.54 7.34 -0.11
C ARG A 28 -4.39 7.30 -1.12
N TYR A 29 -3.33 6.58 -0.79
CA TYR A 29 -2.18 6.43 -1.68
C TYR A 29 -2.52 5.59 -2.92
N LEU A 30 -3.20 4.45 -2.72
CA LEU A 30 -3.63 3.57 -3.82
C LEU A 30 -4.59 4.28 -4.78
N GLU A 31 -5.50 5.09 -4.25
CA GLU A 31 -6.39 5.95 -5.05
C GLU A 31 -5.59 6.98 -5.87
N PHE A 32 -4.60 7.63 -5.24
CA PHE A 32 -3.75 8.60 -5.91
C PHE A 32 -2.98 7.99 -7.10
N ILE A 33 -2.30 6.85 -6.90
CA ILE A 33 -1.47 6.25 -7.95
C ILE A 33 -2.29 5.69 -9.13
N LYS A 34 -3.59 5.51 -8.97
CA LYS A 34 -4.50 5.06 -10.05
C LYS A 34 -4.55 6.03 -11.23
N THR A 35 -4.43 7.33 -10.97
CA THR A 35 -4.66 8.38 -11.99
C THR A 35 -3.62 9.51 -11.99
N HIS A 36 -2.77 9.61 -10.97
CA HIS A 36 -1.90 10.78 -10.79
C HIS A 36 -0.41 10.52 -11.04
N LEU A 37 0.00 9.30 -11.42
CA LEU A 37 1.39 9.03 -11.82
C LEU A 37 1.73 9.65 -13.18
N GLN A 38 3.01 9.99 -13.36
CA GLN A 38 3.56 10.34 -14.66
C GLN A 38 3.77 9.09 -15.52
N ALA A 39 4.35 8.05 -14.91
CA ALA A 39 4.63 6.78 -15.56
C ALA A 39 4.74 5.64 -14.53
N VAL A 40 4.53 4.41 -15.01
CA VAL A 40 4.87 3.18 -14.28
C VAL A 40 5.99 2.50 -15.08
N ILE A 41 7.16 2.37 -14.45
CA ILE A 41 8.33 1.71 -15.03
C ILE A 41 8.34 0.26 -14.56
N VAL A 42 8.53 -0.68 -15.48
CA VAL A 42 8.63 -2.12 -15.17
C VAL A 42 10.09 -2.56 -15.31
N SER A 43 10.61 -3.26 -14.30
CA SER A 43 11.96 -3.83 -14.37
C SER A 43 12.07 -4.85 -15.50
N GLN A 44 13.18 -4.82 -16.24
CA GLN A 44 13.42 -5.72 -17.37
C GLN A 44 13.85 -7.12 -16.93
N ASN A 45 14.63 -7.23 -15.85
CA ASN A 45 15.16 -8.53 -15.40
C ASN A 45 14.21 -9.23 -14.42
N GLU A 46 13.46 -8.45 -13.63
CA GLU A 46 12.52 -8.95 -12.63
C GLU A 46 11.17 -8.27 -12.82
N HIS A 47 10.39 -8.74 -13.79
CA HIS A 47 9.13 -8.09 -14.23
C HIS A 47 8.07 -7.91 -13.14
N ASN A 48 8.21 -8.57 -11.99
CA ASN A 48 7.37 -8.37 -10.83
C ASN A 48 7.68 -7.06 -10.08
N TYR A 49 8.79 -6.37 -10.35
CA TYR A 49 9.09 -5.07 -9.75
C TYR A 49 8.67 -3.90 -10.65
N ARG A 50 7.95 -2.97 -10.04
CA ARG A 50 7.50 -1.72 -10.64
C ARG A 50 8.07 -0.52 -9.89
N PHE A 51 8.23 0.58 -10.60
CA PHE A 51 8.62 1.87 -10.04
C PHE A 51 7.60 2.91 -10.49
N PHE A 52 7.17 3.76 -9.57
CA PHE A 52 6.21 4.81 -9.88
C PHE A 52 6.96 6.13 -10.04
N GLN A 53 6.75 6.79 -11.17
CA GLN A 53 7.28 8.12 -11.40
C GLN A 53 6.21 9.16 -11.11
N TYR A 54 6.51 10.13 -10.26
CA TYR A 54 5.61 11.23 -9.95
C TYR A 54 5.64 12.32 -11.02
N LYS A 55 4.59 13.14 -11.04
CA LYS A 55 4.53 14.33 -11.90
C LYS A 55 5.44 15.43 -11.35
N LYS A 56 5.37 16.61 -11.95
CA LYS A 56 6.17 17.79 -11.57
C LYS A 56 6.03 18.16 -10.08
N ASP A 57 4.87 17.95 -9.49
CA ASP A 57 4.58 18.19 -8.07
C ASP A 57 5.30 17.22 -7.12
N GLY A 58 5.83 16.10 -7.63
CA GLY A 58 6.75 15.20 -6.93
C GLY A 58 8.17 15.24 -7.50
N THR A 59 8.57 16.37 -8.11
CA THR A 59 9.89 16.61 -8.71
C THR A 59 10.36 15.54 -9.70
N PHE A 60 9.43 14.82 -10.34
CA PHE A 60 9.71 13.68 -11.21
C PHE A 60 10.46 12.52 -10.53
N ASN A 61 10.42 12.46 -9.19
CA ASN A 61 11.05 11.40 -8.42
C ASN A 61 10.43 10.04 -8.75
N VAL A 62 11.28 9.02 -8.65
CA VAL A 62 10.93 7.62 -8.85
C VAL A 62 10.96 6.93 -7.50
N THR A 63 9.94 6.14 -7.19
CA THR A 63 9.88 5.37 -5.96
C THR A 63 10.99 4.32 -5.90
N ARG A 64 11.27 3.80 -4.70
CA ARG A 64 11.94 2.50 -4.56
C ARG A 64 11.15 1.39 -5.29
N PRO A 65 11.75 0.22 -5.58
CA PRO A 65 11.05 -0.88 -6.25
C PRO A 65 9.85 -1.37 -5.43
N ILE A 66 8.73 -1.62 -6.11
CA ILE A 66 7.50 -2.16 -5.54
C ILE A 66 7.21 -3.51 -6.21
N ASN A 67 7.18 -4.58 -5.42
CA ASN A 67 6.77 -5.90 -5.87
C ASN A 67 5.26 -5.94 -6.17
N ALA A 68 4.91 -5.99 -7.45
CA ALA A 68 3.55 -6.03 -7.97
C ALA A 68 2.80 -7.34 -7.65
N ASN A 69 3.50 -8.42 -7.29
CA ASN A 69 2.85 -9.64 -6.83
C ASN A 69 2.36 -9.53 -5.37
N LEU A 70 2.80 -8.51 -4.64
CA LEU A 70 2.43 -8.28 -3.24
C LEU A 70 1.56 -7.03 -3.05
N MET A 71 1.76 -6.01 -3.89
CA MET A 71 1.00 -4.76 -3.83
C MET A 71 -0.43 -4.98 -4.33
N LEU A 72 -1.42 -4.80 -3.45
CA LEU A 72 -2.83 -4.89 -3.80
C LEU A 72 -3.27 -3.66 -4.61
N SER A 73 -4.25 -3.83 -5.51
CA SER A 73 -4.94 -2.66 -6.09
C SER A 73 -5.77 -1.92 -5.04
N PHE A 74 -6.24 -0.71 -5.38
CA PHE A 74 -7.18 0.03 -4.53
C PHE A 74 -8.41 -0.80 -4.18
N GLU A 75 -9.07 -1.38 -5.20
CA GLU A 75 -10.30 -2.16 -5.06
C GLU A 75 -10.06 -3.42 -4.21
N GLU A 76 -8.95 -4.11 -4.45
CA GLU A 76 -8.60 -5.28 -3.65
C GLU A 76 -8.34 -4.93 -2.19
N PHE A 77 -7.57 -3.86 -1.94
CA PHE A 77 -7.22 -3.42 -0.60
C PHE A 77 -8.45 -2.99 0.19
N GLU A 78 -9.34 -2.21 -0.43
CA GLU A 78 -10.62 -1.80 0.14
C GLU A 78 -11.50 -3.00 0.51
N GLN A 79 -11.69 -3.94 -0.41
CA GLN A 79 -12.49 -5.14 -0.17
C GLN A 79 -11.90 -6.02 0.93
N LYS A 80 -10.57 -6.16 0.96
CA LYS A 80 -9.84 -7.03 1.89
C LYS A 80 -9.71 -6.44 3.29
N GLN A 81 -9.90 -5.14 3.48
CA GLN A 81 -9.71 -4.45 4.77
C GLN A 81 -10.55 -5.06 5.90
N ARG A 82 -11.84 -5.31 5.68
CA ARG A 82 -12.71 -5.90 6.70
C ARG A 82 -12.24 -7.31 7.10
N VAL A 83 -11.83 -8.10 6.12
CA VAL A 83 -11.34 -9.47 6.33
C VAL A 83 -10.01 -9.44 7.09
N PHE A 84 -9.12 -8.52 6.75
CA PHE A 84 -7.85 -8.31 7.45
C PHE A 84 -8.07 -8.06 8.95
N PHE A 85 -8.92 -7.10 9.31
CA PHE A 85 -9.23 -6.82 10.72
C PHE A 85 -9.94 -7.98 11.42
N SER A 86 -10.84 -8.68 10.72
CA SER A 86 -11.47 -9.89 11.27
C SER A 86 -10.46 -10.97 11.60
N ILE A 87 -9.46 -11.21 10.75
CA ILE A 87 -8.38 -12.19 11.03
C ILE A 87 -7.58 -11.76 12.25
N LEU A 88 -7.23 -10.47 12.37
CA LEU A 88 -6.44 -9.97 13.50
C LEU A 88 -7.13 -10.19 14.85
N GLN A 89 -8.47 -10.05 14.92
CA GLN A 89 -9.23 -10.29 16.14
C GLN A 89 -9.14 -11.74 16.64
N ARG A 90 -8.95 -12.70 15.73
CA ARG A 90 -8.88 -14.14 16.01
C ARG A 90 -7.53 -14.76 15.70
N ILE A 91 -6.46 -13.95 15.62
CA ILE A 91 -5.15 -14.37 15.11
C ILE A 91 -4.52 -15.52 15.91
N ARG A 92 -4.93 -15.70 17.17
CA ARG A 92 -4.45 -16.75 18.08
C ARG A 92 -5.18 -18.08 17.90
N GLU A 93 -6.28 -18.11 17.15
CA GLU A 93 -7.03 -19.34 16.89
C GLU A 93 -6.34 -20.19 15.81
N GLN A 94 -6.35 -21.51 15.98
CA GLN A 94 -5.84 -22.42 14.96
C GLN A 94 -6.58 -22.27 13.61
N SER A 95 -7.87 -21.90 13.67
CA SER A 95 -8.73 -21.62 12.51
C SER A 95 -8.22 -20.45 11.66
N ALA A 96 -7.45 -19.53 12.26
CA ALA A 96 -6.88 -18.38 11.56
C ALA A 96 -5.59 -18.72 10.82
N ASN A 97 -4.92 -19.84 11.14
CA ASN A 97 -3.62 -20.22 10.60
C ASN A 97 -3.70 -20.92 9.23
N THR A 98 -4.43 -20.33 8.28
CA THR A 98 -4.55 -20.82 6.90
C THR A 98 -3.54 -20.17 5.97
N LYS A 99 -3.25 -20.80 4.83
CA LYS A 99 -2.33 -20.24 3.82
C LYS A 99 -2.88 -18.93 3.24
N GLU A 100 -4.19 -18.89 3.04
CA GLU A 100 -4.96 -17.77 2.50
C GLU A 100 -4.90 -16.57 3.44
N ASN A 101 -5.11 -16.80 4.75
CA ASN A 101 -5.02 -15.74 5.75
C ASN A 101 -3.59 -15.19 5.85
N ARG A 102 -2.57 -16.06 5.86
CA ARG A 102 -1.16 -15.61 5.88
C ARG A 102 -0.82 -14.78 4.64
N HIS A 103 -1.27 -15.21 3.46
CA HIS A 103 -1.08 -14.46 2.23
C HIS A 103 -1.79 -13.10 2.27
N LEU A 104 -3.03 -13.06 2.76
CA LEU A 104 -3.78 -11.82 2.93
C LEU A 104 -3.07 -10.85 3.88
N LEU A 105 -2.65 -11.32 5.05
CA LEU A 105 -1.92 -10.49 6.02
C LEU A 105 -0.63 -9.93 5.40
N ASN A 106 0.15 -10.75 4.72
CA ASN A 106 1.40 -10.32 4.09
C ASN A 106 1.17 -9.27 3.01
N THR A 107 0.22 -9.50 2.09
CA THR A 107 -0.07 -8.56 1.00
C THR A 107 -0.68 -7.26 1.50
N PHE A 108 -1.57 -7.33 2.50
CA PHE A 108 -2.18 -6.15 3.11
C PHE A 108 -1.14 -5.29 3.87
N ILE A 109 -0.32 -5.92 4.73
CA ILE A 109 0.74 -5.22 5.47
C ILE A 109 1.77 -4.62 4.50
N TYR A 110 2.20 -5.40 3.51
CA TYR A 110 3.13 -4.93 2.48
C TYR A 110 2.57 -3.71 1.76
N THR A 111 1.30 -3.75 1.34
CA THR A 111 0.65 -2.64 0.63
C THR A 111 0.60 -1.38 1.49
N ALA A 112 0.21 -1.49 2.77
CA ALA A 112 0.19 -0.35 3.69
C ALA A 112 1.59 0.25 3.91
N GLN A 113 2.61 -0.58 4.12
CA GLN A 113 3.99 -0.14 4.32
C GLN A 113 4.59 0.51 3.06
N GLN A 114 4.36 -0.09 1.89
CA GLN A 114 4.86 0.47 0.63
C GLN A 114 4.13 1.75 0.25
N SER A 115 2.85 1.87 0.57
CA SER A 115 2.12 3.13 0.36
C SER A 115 2.81 4.30 1.06
N ILE A 116 3.25 4.11 2.32
CA ILE A 116 4.01 5.12 3.06
C ILE A 116 5.39 5.31 2.45
N GLY A 117 6.17 4.24 2.28
CA GLY A 117 7.56 4.37 1.85
C GLY A 117 7.77 4.69 0.36
N ALA A 118 6.70 4.69 -0.44
CA ALA A 118 6.71 5.17 -1.79
C ALA A 118 6.34 6.66 -1.87
N THR A 119 5.65 7.22 -0.86
CA THR A 119 5.36 8.65 -0.76
C THR A 119 6.60 9.44 -0.37
#